data_AF-K9Z283-F1
#
_entry.id   AF-K9Z283-F1
#
_cell.length_a   1.000
_cell.length_b   1.000
_cell.length_c   1.000
_cell.angle_alpha   90.00
_cell.angle_beta   90.00
_cell.angle_gamma   90.00
#
_symmetry.space_group_name_H-M   'P 1'
#
loop_
_entity.id
_entity.type
_entity.pdbx_description
1 polymer ?
#
loop_
_entity_poly.entity_id
_entity_poly.type
_entity_poly.pdbx_seq_one_letter_code
_entity_poly.pdbx_strand_id
1 'polypeptide(L)' 'MTKKRIDKSVINITSLTDETDEKTYWLKKKPEDRLKALEMMRVINYGEDATTARLQRFFEIAEFKTS' A
#
# COMPACT_ATOMS: atom_id res chain seq x y z
N MET A 1 27.35 -3.79 -11.37
CA MET A 1 25.94 -3.78 -10.93
C MET A 1 25.44 -5.21 -10.83
N THR A 2 25.07 -5.68 -9.65
CA THR A 2 24.61 -7.06 -9.41
C THR A 2 23.19 -7.24 -9.93
N LYS A 3 22.98 -8.21 -10.83
CA LYS A 3 21.67 -8.52 -11.39
C LYS A 3 20.78 -9.13 -10.31
N LYS A 4 19.85 -8.37 -9.75
CA LYS A 4 18.82 -8.91 -8.85
C LYS A 4 17.93 -9.85 -9.65
N ARG A 5 17.90 -11.13 -9.28
CA ARG A 5 17.02 -12.14 -9.90
C ARG A 5 15.86 -12.40 -8.96
N ILE A 6 14.66 -12.41 -9.51
CA ILE A 6 13.46 -12.84 -8.80
C ILE A 6 13.51 -14.36 -8.69
N ASP A 7 13.23 -14.89 -7.51
CA ASP A 7 12.94 -16.31 -7.34
C ASP A 7 11.56 -16.60 -7.93
N LYS A 8 11.53 -17.34 -9.04
CA LYS A 8 10.29 -17.68 -9.73
C LYS A 8 9.60 -18.90 -9.15
N SER A 9 10.27 -19.66 -8.27
CA SER A 9 9.71 -20.87 -7.66
C SER A 9 8.56 -20.56 -6.69
N VAL A 10 8.47 -19.32 -6.22
CA VAL A 10 7.42 -18.84 -5.31
C VAL A 10 6.25 -18.15 -6.02
N ILE A 11 6.28 -18.07 -7.35
CA ILE A 11 5.21 -17.43 -8.14
C ILE A 11 4.17 -18.49 -8.51
N ASN A 12 2.93 -18.26 -8.10
CA ASN A 12 1.77 -19.06 -8.51
C ASN A 12 0.92 -18.27 -9.51
N ILE A 13 0.44 -18.95 -10.56
CA ILE A 13 -0.48 -18.40 -11.55
C ILE A 13 -1.82 -19.11 -11.36
N THR A 14 -2.87 -18.36 -11.06
CA THR A 14 -4.23 -18.87 -10.78
C THR A 14 -5.26 -18.15 -11.67
N SER A 15 -6.45 -18.72 -11.84
CA SER A 15 -7.53 -18.00 -12.53
C SER A 15 -8.08 -16.89 -11.64
N LEU A 16 -8.55 -15.80 -12.25
CA LEU A 16 -9.24 -14.72 -11.53
C LEU A 16 -10.53 -15.19 -10.85
N THR A 17 -11.14 -16.26 -11.35
CA THR A 17 -12.39 -16.83 -10.85
C THR A 17 -12.19 -17.90 -9.78
N ASP A 18 -10.96 -18.33 -9.53
CA ASP A 18 -10.67 -19.36 -8.53
C ASP A 18 -10.71 -18.77 -7.11
N GLU A 19 -10.87 -19.64 -6.12
CA GLU A 19 -10.75 -19.23 -4.72
C GLU A 19 -9.31 -18.76 -4.43
N THR A 20 -9.17 -17.56 -3.88
CA THR A 20 -7.86 -16.93 -3.62
C THR A 20 -7.15 -17.55 -2.41
N ASP A 21 -5.89 -17.94 -2.59
CA ASP A 21 -5.01 -18.43 -1.52
C ASP A 21 -4.26 -17.29 -0.79
N GLU A 22 -4.43 -16.04 -1.25
CA GLU A 22 -3.71 -14.86 -0.75
C GLU A 22 -3.92 -14.66 0.75
N LYS A 23 -5.16 -14.77 1.23
CA LYS A 23 -5.47 -14.62 2.66
C LYS A 23 -4.72 -15.64 3.49
N THR A 24 -4.71 -16.89 3.06
CA THR A 24 -4.00 -17.99 3.73
C THR A 24 -2.49 -17.78 3.69
N TYR A 25 -1.96 -17.30 2.56
CA TYR A 25 -0.55 -16.93 2.42
C TYR A 25 -0.15 -15.86 3.45
N TRP A 26 -0.91 -14.77 3.54
CA TRP A 26 -0.60 -13.68 4.46
C TRP A 26 -0.71 -14.08 5.93
N LEU A 27 -1.70 -14.91 6.29
CA LEU A 27 -1.86 -15.42 7.66
C LEU A 27 -0.71 -16.32 8.11
N LYS A 28 -0.01 -17.00 7.17
CA LYS A 28 1.18 -17.81 7.48
C LYS A 28 2.44 -16.97 7.70
N LYS A 29 2.46 -15.69 7.33
CA LYS A 29 3.62 -14.80 7.53
C LYS A 29 3.64 -14.22 8.93
N LYS A 30 4.85 -13.90 9.41
CA LYS A 30 5.01 -13.21 10.69
C LYS A 30 4.32 -11.84 10.64
N PRO A 31 3.77 -11.36 11.77
CA PRO A 31 3.17 -10.01 11.83
C PRO A 31 4.11 -8.91 11.33
N GLU A 32 5.41 -8.98 11.66
CA GLU A 32 6.42 -8.02 11.24
C GLU A 32 6.59 -7.95 9.71
N ASP A 33 6.56 -9.09 9.03
CA ASP A 33 6.72 -9.15 7.58
C ASP A 33 5.49 -8.58 6.86
N ARG A 34 4.29 -8.81 7.43
CA ARG A 34 3.04 -8.22 6.93
C ARG A 34 3.07 -6.70 7.02
N LEU A 35 3.55 -6.15 8.13
CA LEU A 35 3.65 -4.69 8.31
C LEU A 35 4.64 -4.07 7.32
N LYS A 36 5.79 -4.73 7.08
CA LYS A 36 6.76 -4.26 6.07
C LYS A 36 6.17 -4.27 4.66
N ALA A 37 5.44 -5.32 4.30
CA ALA A 37 4.76 -5.40 3.00
C ALA A 37 3.70 -4.31 2.86
N LEU A 38 2.94 -4.04 3.92
CA LEU A 38 1.93 -2.98 3.93
C LEU A 38 2.56 -1.59 3.80
N GLU A 39 3.68 -1.33 4.48
CA GLU A 39 4.42 -0.06 4.32
C GLU A 39 4.97 0.12 2.91
N MET A 40 5.51 -0.94 2.32
CA MET A 40 5.95 -0.90 0.92
C MET A 40 4.79 -0.55 -0.03
N MET A 41 3.61 -1.16 0.17
CA MET A 41 2.41 -0.83 -0.61
C MET A 41 1.94 0.62 -0.38
N ARG A 42 2.02 1.12 0.86
CA ARG A 42 1.71 2.52 1.18
C ARG A 42 2.61 3.46 0.38
N VAL A 43 3.93 3.24 0.40
CA VAL A 43 4.90 4.08 -0.33
C VAL A 43 4.68 3.99 -1.83
N ILE A 44 4.40 2.81 -2.39
CA ILE A 44 4.13 2.65 -3.83
C ILE A 44 2.89 3.44 -4.25
N ASN A 45 1.81 3.34 -3.49
CA ASN A 45 0.53 3.94 -3.87
C ASN A 45 0.44 5.44 -3.58
N TYR A 46 1.09 5.90 -2.51
CA TYR A 46 0.92 7.26 -2.00
C TYR A 46 2.22 8.07 -2.02
N GLY A 47 3.36 7.45 -2.32
CA GLY A 47 4.66 8.07 -2.16
C GLY A 47 5.13 8.05 -0.71
N GLU A 48 6.42 8.31 -0.54
CA GLU A 48 7.06 8.36 0.77
C GLU A 48 6.42 9.44 1.65
N ASP A 49 6.08 10.58 1.04
CA ASP A 49 5.61 11.78 1.71
C ASP A 49 4.09 11.92 1.88
N ALA A 50 3.25 10.99 1.42
CA ALA A 50 1.79 11.23 1.47
C ALA A 50 1.21 11.48 2.87
N THR A 51 1.86 10.98 3.93
CA THR A 51 1.44 11.16 5.32
C THR A 51 2.23 12.24 6.06
N THR A 52 3.34 12.72 5.50
CA THR A 52 4.23 13.75 6.06
C THR A 52 4.11 15.08 5.32
N ALA A 53 3.65 15.07 4.06
CA ALA A 53 3.25 16.23 3.31
C ALA A 53 2.13 16.92 4.08
N ARG A 54 2.46 18.09 4.61
CA ARG A 54 1.52 18.98 5.31
C ARG A 54 0.20 19.00 4.54
N LEU A 55 -0.90 18.63 5.20
CA LEU A 55 -2.26 18.68 4.64
C LEU A 55 -2.42 19.98 3.84
N GLN A 56 -2.69 19.86 2.54
CA GLN A 56 -2.92 21.00 1.67
C GLN A 56 -4.23 21.65 2.11
N ARG A 57 -4.11 22.68 2.96
CA ARG A 57 -5.26 23.47 3.41
C ARG A 57 -5.58 24.48 2.31
N PHE A 58 -6.77 24.37 1.72
CA PHE A 58 -7.33 25.49 0.98
C PHE A 58 -7.72 26.55 2.00
N PHE A 59 -7.20 27.77 1.82
CA PHE A 59 -7.69 28.92 2.57
C PHE A 59 -9.05 29.28 1.96
N GLU A 60 -10.12 28.98 2.69
CA GLU A 60 -11.46 29.47 2.38
C GLU A 60 -11.79 30.63 3.34
N ILE A 61 -12.29 31.74 2.80
CA ILE A 61 -12.86 32.84 3.59
C ILE A 61 -14.37 32.59 3.62
N ALA A 62 -14.92 32.27 4.78
CA ALA A 62 -16.37 32.17 4.95
C ALA A 62 -16.97 33.58 5.07
N GLU A 63 -17.94 33.91 4.21
CA GLU A 63 -18.70 35.16 4.34
C GLU A 63 -19.69 35.06 5.51
N PHE A 64 -19.63 36.02 6.43
CA PHE A 64 -20.61 36.15 7.50
C PHE A 64 -21.91 36.72 6.94
N LYS A 65 -22.97 35.90 6.87
CA LYS A 65 -24.31 36.39 6.50
C LYS A 65 -24.90 37.20 7.65
N THR A 66 -25.03 38.51 7.45
CA THR A 66 -25.86 39.37 8.30
C THR A 66 -27.31 39.29 7.79
N SER A 67 -28.23 38.96 8.71
CA SER A 67 -29.68 38.93 8.48
C SER A 67 -30.26 40.30 8.15
#